data_AF-A0A6J4YLI5-F1
#
_entry.id   AF-A0A6J4YLI5-F1
#
_cell.length_a   1.000
_cell.length_b   1.000
_cell.length_c   1.000
_cell.angle_alpha   90.00
_cell.angle_beta   90.00
_cell.angle_gamma   90.00
#
_symmetry.space_group_name_H-M   'P 1'
#
loop_
_entity.id
_entity.type
_entity.pdbx_description
1 polymer ?
#
loop_
_entity_poly.entity_id
_entity_poly.type
_entity_poly.pdbx_seq_one_letter_code
_entity_poly.pdbx_strand_id
1 'polypeptide(L)'
;MDNQDLLNGKRILIVDDEPDVLDTLEDLLTMCRITKAATFEQAKTLLEDQYFDMAILDIMGVHGYELLKICNEKRVIGVMLTAYAMTPEDIKRSYEGGAASFIPKEKMAEITTYMTDIYEAREKGKSLWWRWYDRLANHFEKKFGPNWQKEHGIKVK
;
A
#
# COMPACT_ATOMS: atom_id res chain seq x y z
N MET A 1 6.86 1.54 22.08
CA MET A 1 6.08 0.45 21.46
C MET A 1 6.94 -0.03 20.31
N ASP A 2 7.32 -1.30 20.32
CA ASP A 2 8.05 -1.84 19.18
C ASP A 2 7.11 -1.84 17.97
N ASN A 3 7.61 -1.47 16.79
CA ASN A 3 6.80 -1.40 15.56
C ASN A 3 6.06 -2.72 15.25
N GLN A 4 6.56 -3.84 15.78
CA GLN A 4 5.97 -5.17 15.66
C GLN A 4 4.65 -5.34 16.43
N ASP A 5 4.43 -4.63 17.54
CA ASP A 5 3.23 -4.79 18.36
C ASP A 5 1.96 -4.35 17.62
N LEU A 6 2.05 -3.31 16.78
CA LEU A 6 0.90 -2.75 16.06
C LEU A 6 0.42 -3.64 14.91
N LEU A 7 1.32 -4.48 14.36
CA LEU A 7 1.04 -5.36 13.23
C LEU A 7 0.74 -6.80 13.65
N ASN A 8 1.06 -7.17 14.89
CA ASN A 8 0.93 -8.54 15.37
C ASN A 8 -0.52 -9.05 15.26
N GLY A 9 -0.68 -10.20 14.59
CA GLY A 9 -1.97 -10.87 14.39
C GLY A 9 -2.93 -10.21 13.40
N LYS A 10 -2.55 -9.09 12.76
CA LYS A 10 -3.36 -8.43 11.72
C LYS A 10 -3.56 -9.36 10.52
N ARG A 11 -4.77 -9.36 9.95
CA ARG A 11 -5.11 -10.11 8.74
C ARG A 11 -4.80 -9.28 7.52
N ILE A 12 -3.81 -9.70 6.75
CA ILE A 12 -3.31 -8.97 5.59
C ILE A 12 -3.56 -9.81 4.34
N LEU A 13 -4.22 -9.20 3.35
CA LEU A 13 -4.29 -9.74 2.00
C LEU A 13 -3.12 -9.17 1.19
N ILE A 14 -2.30 -10.01 0.59
CA ILE A 14 -1.26 -9.59 -0.37
C ILE A 14 -1.63 -10.07 -1.76
N VAL A 15 -1.61 -9.14 -2.73
CA VAL A 15 -2.09 -9.37 -4.09
C VAL A 15 -1.06 -8.91 -5.11
N ASP A 16 -0.49 -9.85 -5.84
CA ASP A 16 0.55 -9.62 -6.85
C ASP A 16 0.58 -10.83 -7.79
N ASP A 17 0.74 -10.61 -9.10
CA ASP A 17 0.84 -11.69 -10.08
C ASP A 17 2.23 -12.36 -10.06
N GLU A 18 3.21 -11.76 -9.39
CA GLU A 18 4.56 -12.29 -9.22
C GLU A 18 4.67 -13.13 -7.92
N PRO A 19 4.85 -14.47 -7.99
CA PRO A 19 4.93 -15.33 -6.81
C PRO A 19 6.07 -14.95 -5.85
N ASP A 20 7.23 -14.54 -6.39
CA ASP A 20 8.39 -14.14 -5.59
C ASP A 20 8.08 -12.90 -4.73
N VAL A 21 7.23 -11.99 -5.20
CA VAL A 21 6.79 -10.82 -4.43
C VAL A 21 5.87 -11.25 -3.29
N LEU A 22 4.94 -12.18 -3.56
CA LEU A 22 4.05 -12.73 -2.54
C LEU A 22 4.83 -13.45 -1.43
N ASP A 23 5.82 -14.26 -1.80
CA ASP A 23 6.68 -14.99 -0.85
C ASP A 23 7.54 -14.03 -0.02
N THR A 24 8.15 -13.03 -0.66
CA THR A 24 8.95 -12.02 0.04
C THR A 24 8.11 -11.20 1.03
N LEU A 25 6.90 -10.80 0.65
CA LEU A 25 5.99 -10.08 1.55
C LEU A 25 5.57 -10.93 2.74
N GLU A 26 5.31 -12.22 2.54
CA GLU A 26 4.98 -13.14 3.63
C GLU A 26 6.14 -13.28 4.62
N ASP A 27 7.37 -13.43 4.12
CA ASP A 27 8.58 -13.51 4.95
C ASP A 27 8.86 -12.23 5.76
N LEU A 28 8.55 -11.06 5.17
CA LEU A 28 8.68 -9.77 5.86
C LEU A 28 7.59 -9.52 6.91
N LEU A 29 6.44 -10.18 6.76
CA LEU A 29 5.24 -9.95 7.57
C LEU A 29 4.89 -11.17 8.46
N THR A 30 5.90 -11.88 8.94
CA THR A 30 5.75 -13.08 9.80
C THR A 30 4.95 -12.86 11.08
N MET A 31 4.81 -11.62 11.55
CA MET A 31 3.97 -11.27 12.69
C MET A 31 2.47 -11.16 12.34
N CYS A 32 2.12 -11.11 11.06
CA CYS A 32 0.75 -10.99 10.56
C CYS A 32 0.16 -12.35 10.15
N ARG A 33 -1.15 -12.38 9.93
CA ARG A 33 -1.86 -13.50 9.31
C ARG A 33 -2.04 -13.20 7.82
N ILE A 34 -1.22 -13.81 6.99
CA ILE A 34 -1.17 -13.53 5.55
C ILE A 34 -2.15 -14.40 4.78
N THR A 35 -2.80 -13.81 3.79
CA THR A 35 -3.52 -14.52 2.72
C THR A 35 -3.00 -13.98 1.39
N LYS A 36 -2.68 -14.88 0.45
CA LYS A 36 -2.13 -14.55 -0.86
C LYS A 36 -3.19 -14.64 -1.94
N ALA A 37 -3.13 -13.74 -2.92
CA ALA A 37 -3.85 -13.86 -4.17
C ALA A 37 -2.96 -13.47 -5.36
N ALA A 38 -2.97 -14.28 -6.41
CA ALA A 38 -2.14 -14.05 -7.60
C ALA A 38 -2.92 -13.42 -8.77
N THR A 39 -4.23 -13.21 -8.60
CA THR A 39 -5.10 -12.70 -9.65
C THR A 39 -6.15 -11.75 -9.08
N PHE A 40 -6.67 -10.89 -9.95
CA PHE A 40 -7.79 -10.00 -9.63
C PHE A 40 -9.00 -10.76 -9.08
N GLU A 41 -9.45 -11.82 -9.78
CA GLU A 41 -10.66 -12.57 -9.40
C GLU A 41 -10.51 -13.23 -8.02
N GLN A 42 -9.35 -13.84 -7.75
CA GLN A 42 -9.07 -14.43 -6.44
C GLN A 42 -9.11 -13.37 -5.33
N ALA A 43 -8.45 -12.23 -5.54
CA ALA A 43 -8.43 -11.14 -4.58
C ALA A 43 -9.83 -10.55 -4.34
N LYS A 44 -10.61 -10.36 -5.41
CA LYS A 44 -11.99 -9.90 -5.34
C LYS A 44 -12.86 -10.83 -4.51
N THR A 45 -12.85 -12.13 -4.80
CA THR A 45 -13.60 -13.12 -4.00
C THR A 45 -13.18 -13.09 -2.53
N LEU A 46 -11.88 -13.02 -2.24
CA LEU A 46 -11.38 -12.95 -0.86
C LEU A 46 -11.86 -11.68 -0.14
N LEU A 47 -11.80 -10.51 -0.78
CA LEU A 47 -12.29 -9.25 -0.23
C LEU A 47 -13.82 -9.24 -0.03
N GLU A 48 -14.55 -10.01 -0.84
CA GLU A 48 -16.00 -10.15 -0.73
C GLU A 48 -16.42 -11.05 0.44
N ASP A 49 -15.69 -12.15 0.63
CA ASP A 49 -16.06 -13.25 1.54
C ASP A 49 -15.36 -13.23 2.91
N GLN A 50 -14.22 -12.52 3.02
CA GLN A 50 -13.39 -12.53 4.21
C GLN A 50 -13.09 -11.12 4.74
N TYR A 51 -12.78 -11.05 6.03
CA TYR A 51 -12.34 -9.82 6.68
C TYR A 51 -10.82 -9.70 6.68
N PHE A 52 -10.35 -8.53 6.25
CA PHE A 52 -8.95 -8.12 6.31
C PHE A 52 -8.81 -6.76 7.00
N ASP A 53 -7.73 -6.58 7.74
CA ASP A 53 -7.38 -5.28 8.31
C ASP A 53 -6.78 -4.35 7.25
N MET A 54 -6.00 -4.92 6.32
CA MET A 54 -5.30 -4.22 5.25
C MET A 54 -5.07 -5.14 4.04
N ALA A 55 -4.99 -4.56 2.86
CA ALA A 55 -4.59 -5.23 1.63
C ALA A 55 -3.41 -4.50 0.96
N ILE A 56 -2.39 -5.24 0.53
CA ILE A 56 -1.26 -4.75 -0.27
C ILE A 56 -1.51 -5.19 -1.71
N LEU A 57 -1.57 -4.23 -2.64
CA LEU A 57 -2.09 -4.42 -3.99
C LEU A 57 -1.06 -4.01 -5.05
N ASP A 58 -0.67 -4.94 -5.92
CA ASP A 58 -0.02 -4.58 -7.19
C ASP A 58 -1.00 -3.83 -8.10
N ILE A 59 -0.47 -2.88 -8.88
CA ILE A 59 -1.30 -2.00 -9.71
C ILE A 59 -1.68 -2.65 -11.03
N MET A 60 -0.74 -3.24 -11.75
CA MET A 60 -0.93 -3.59 -13.16
C MET A 60 -1.27 -5.05 -13.37
N GLY A 61 -0.60 -5.98 -12.69
CA GLY A 61 -0.79 -7.41 -12.89
C GLY A 61 -2.14 -7.92 -12.38
N VAL A 62 -2.74 -7.19 -11.44
CA VAL A 62 -3.98 -7.61 -10.75
C VAL A 62 -5.06 -6.53 -10.72
N HIS A 63 -4.97 -5.51 -11.58
CA HIS A 63 -5.92 -4.39 -11.64
C HIS A 63 -6.11 -3.70 -10.27
N GLY A 64 -5.02 -3.36 -9.59
CA GLY A 64 -5.01 -2.91 -8.19
C GLY A 64 -5.92 -1.72 -7.88
N TYR A 65 -6.12 -0.80 -8.82
CA TYR A 65 -7.05 0.33 -8.62
C TYR A 65 -8.52 -0.10 -8.51
N GLU A 66 -8.90 -1.21 -9.13
CA GLU A 66 -10.25 -1.77 -8.99
C GLU A 66 -10.38 -2.49 -7.64
N LEU A 67 -9.36 -3.25 -7.24
CA LEU A 67 -9.30 -3.85 -5.90
C LEU A 67 -9.30 -2.81 -4.79
N LEU A 68 -8.66 -1.65 -5.00
CA LEU A 68 -8.67 -0.53 -4.06
C LEU A 68 -10.10 0.00 -3.83
N LYS A 69 -10.92 0.09 -4.88
CA LYS A 69 -12.33 0.49 -4.73
C LYS A 69 -13.09 -0.49 -3.84
N ILE A 70 -12.89 -1.79 -4.05
CA ILE A 70 -13.50 -2.84 -3.23
C ILE A 70 -13.01 -2.74 -1.78
N CYS A 71 -11.71 -2.49 -1.57
CA CYS A 71 -11.16 -2.26 -0.24
C CYS A 71 -11.85 -1.09 0.47
N ASN A 72 -12.04 0.04 -0.22
CA ASN A 72 -12.74 1.19 0.34
C ASN A 72 -14.19 0.88 0.73
N GLU A 73 -14.94 0.19 -0.14
CA GLU A 73 -16.32 -0.23 0.11
C GLU A 73 -16.42 -1.17 1.33
N LYS A 74 -15.45 -2.08 1.47
CA LYS A 74 -15.34 -3.04 2.57
C LYS A 74 -14.65 -2.48 3.81
N ARG A 75 -14.18 -1.23 3.77
CA ARG A 75 -13.40 -0.54 4.82
C ARG A 75 -12.07 -1.25 5.18
N VAL A 76 -11.49 -1.96 4.23
CA VAL A 76 -10.14 -2.53 4.29
C VAL A 76 -9.14 -1.44 3.92
N ILE A 77 -8.04 -1.33 4.66
CA ILE A 77 -6.99 -0.35 4.34
C ILE A 77 -6.25 -0.81 3.07
N GLY A 78 -6.32 -0.07 1.97
CA GLY A 78 -5.59 -0.40 0.74
C GLY A 78 -4.21 0.26 0.68
N VAL A 79 -3.16 -0.50 0.41
CA VAL A 79 -1.79 -0.03 0.17
C VAL A 79 -1.37 -0.43 -1.24
N MET A 80 -0.95 0.54 -2.05
CA MET A 80 -0.48 0.27 -3.40
C MET A 80 1.02 -0.07 -3.38
N LEU A 81 1.43 -1.17 -4.01
CA LEU A 81 2.82 -1.60 -4.15
C LEU A 81 3.12 -1.83 -5.63
N THR A 82 4.09 -1.15 -6.25
CA THR A 82 4.37 -1.35 -7.70
C THR A 82 5.85 -1.19 -8.03
N ALA A 83 6.36 -2.01 -8.98
CA ALA A 83 7.70 -1.82 -9.57
C ALA A 83 7.68 -0.92 -10.80
N TYR A 84 6.56 -0.87 -11.53
CA TYR A 84 6.52 -0.28 -12.87
C TYR A 84 5.95 1.13 -12.87
N ALA A 85 6.46 1.92 -13.82
CA ALA A 85 5.96 3.22 -14.28
C ALA A 85 5.26 4.07 -13.21
N MET A 86 5.93 4.29 -12.07
CA MET A 86 5.49 5.30 -11.13
C MET A 86 5.52 6.64 -11.85
N THR A 87 4.36 7.20 -12.17
CA THR A 87 4.18 8.58 -12.62
C THR A 87 3.61 9.41 -11.47
N PRO A 88 3.77 10.74 -11.50
CA PRO A 88 3.03 11.63 -10.60
C PRO A 88 1.51 11.36 -10.62
N GLU A 89 0.94 11.04 -11.77
CA GLU A 89 -0.47 10.72 -11.96
C GLU A 89 -0.88 9.46 -11.19
N ASP A 90 -0.03 8.43 -11.12
CA ASP A 90 -0.31 7.21 -10.35
C ASP A 90 -0.33 7.47 -8.85
N ILE A 91 0.58 8.31 -8.37
CA ILE A 91 0.60 8.73 -6.96
C ILE A 91 -0.68 9.51 -6.66
N LYS A 92 -1.05 10.45 -7.53
CA LYS A 92 -2.28 11.24 -7.41
C LYS A 92 -3.52 10.34 -7.41
N ARG A 93 -3.60 9.42 -8.38
CA ARG A 93 -4.72 8.48 -8.51
C ARG A 93 -4.84 7.58 -7.28
N SER A 94 -3.72 7.13 -6.71
CA SER A 94 -3.72 6.32 -5.50
C SER A 94 -4.20 7.12 -4.29
N TYR A 95 -3.72 8.36 -4.13
CA TYR A 95 -4.14 9.26 -3.06
C TYR A 95 -5.64 9.60 -3.16
N GLU A 96 -6.09 10.08 -4.32
CA GLU A 96 -7.50 10.44 -4.55
C GLU A 96 -8.42 9.22 -4.53
N GLY A 97 -7.90 8.05 -4.91
CA GLY A 97 -8.58 6.76 -4.84
C GLY A 97 -8.69 6.19 -3.43
N GLY A 98 -8.18 6.86 -2.39
CA GLY A 98 -8.32 6.45 -1.00
C GLY A 98 -7.31 5.42 -0.51
N ALA A 99 -6.23 5.18 -1.26
CA ALA A 99 -5.13 4.36 -0.75
C ALA A 99 -4.54 5.00 0.50
N ALA A 100 -4.06 4.17 1.43
CA ALA A 100 -3.35 4.60 2.63
C ALA A 100 -1.90 4.96 2.35
N SER A 101 -1.31 4.38 1.30
CA SER A 101 0.07 4.61 0.90
C SER A 101 0.32 4.12 -0.53
N PHE A 102 1.35 4.66 -1.16
CA PHE A 102 1.89 4.23 -2.47
C PHE A 102 3.38 3.91 -2.33
N ILE A 103 3.76 2.65 -2.48
CA ILE A 103 5.08 2.15 -2.13
C ILE A 103 5.75 1.56 -3.39
N PRO A 104 6.97 1.99 -3.76
CA PRO A 104 7.75 1.30 -4.77
C PRO A 104 8.12 -0.12 -4.32
N LYS A 105 8.08 -1.13 -5.20
CA LYS A 105 8.57 -2.50 -4.88
C LYS A 105 10.05 -2.49 -4.40
N GLU A 106 10.86 -1.54 -4.87
CA GLU A 106 12.24 -1.29 -4.37
C GLU A 106 12.32 -1.00 -2.86
N LYS A 107 11.22 -0.55 -2.26
CA LYS A 107 11.10 -0.20 -0.84
C LYS A 107 10.39 -1.28 -0.02
N MET A 108 10.08 -2.44 -0.62
CA MET A 108 9.34 -3.52 0.03
C MET A 108 10.04 -4.05 1.29
N ALA A 109 11.38 -4.04 1.35
CA ALA A 109 12.11 -4.42 2.57
C ALA A 109 11.75 -3.57 3.81
N GLU A 110 11.19 -2.38 3.61
CA GLU A 110 10.73 -1.46 4.66
C GLU A 110 9.19 -1.54 4.87
N ILE A 111 8.50 -2.53 4.30
CA ILE A 111 7.03 -2.62 4.29
C ILE A 111 6.39 -2.51 5.68
N THR A 112 6.97 -3.16 6.68
CA THR A 112 6.53 -3.11 8.08
C THR A 112 6.51 -1.67 8.59
N THR A 113 7.52 -0.86 8.26
CA THR A 113 7.60 0.54 8.68
C THR A 113 6.46 1.37 8.09
N TYR A 114 6.16 1.18 6.80
CA TYR A 114 5.04 1.90 6.17
C TYR A 114 3.69 1.46 6.75
N MET A 115 3.49 0.17 7.01
CA MET A 115 2.26 -0.33 7.63
C MET A 115 2.09 0.19 9.06
N THR A 116 3.15 0.20 9.87
CA THR A 116 3.12 0.76 11.23
C THR A 116 2.74 2.24 11.22
N ASP A 117 3.30 3.03 10.29
CA ASP A 117 2.96 4.45 10.16
C ASP A 117 1.49 4.70 9.83
N ILE A 118 0.87 3.83 9.04
CA ILE A 118 -0.55 3.89 8.70
C ILE A 118 -1.41 3.62 9.94
N TYR A 119 -1.06 2.63 10.76
CA TYR A 119 -1.77 2.37 12.01
C TYR A 119 -1.57 3.48 13.04
N GLU A 120 -0.34 4.00 13.18
CA GLU A 120 -0.08 5.17 14.03
C GLU A 120 -0.89 6.39 13.59
N ALA A 121 -1.02 6.63 12.28
CA ALA A 121 -1.87 7.69 11.75
C ALA A 121 -3.32 7.52 12.19
N ARG A 122 -3.86 6.29 12.05
CA ARG A 122 -5.23 5.97 12.47
C ARG A 122 -5.44 6.23 13.96
N GLU A 123 -4.55 5.76 14.82
CA GLU A 123 -4.66 5.98 16.28
C GLU A 123 -4.60 7.46 16.66
N LYS A 124 -3.80 8.24 15.94
CA LYS A 124 -3.61 9.67 16.18
C LYS A 124 -4.61 10.57 15.43
N GLY A 125 -5.54 9.99 14.66
CA GLY A 125 -6.49 10.75 13.83
C GLY A 125 -5.83 11.59 12.74
N LYS A 126 -4.64 11.19 12.26
CA LYS A 126 -3.89 11.87 11.21
C LYS A 126 -4.20 11.31 9.83
N SER A 127 -3.84 12.06 8.79
CA SER A 127 -3.79 11.54 7.41
C SER A 127 -2.93 10.28 7.35
N LEU A 128 -3.36 9.26 6.62
CA LEU A 128 -2.55 8.05 6.41
C LEU A 128 -1.25 8.35 5.64
N TRP A 129 -1.24 9.47 4.90
CA TRP A 129 -0.09 9.95 4.14
C TRP A 129 0.82 10.89 4.93
N TRP A 130 0.55 11.14 6.22
CA TRP A 130 1.27 12.14 7.04
C TRP A 130 2.79 11.97 7.09
N ARG A 131 3.31 10.73 7.00
CA ARG A 131 4.74 10.41 6.94
C ARG A 131 5.20 9.92 5.56
N TRP A 132 4.25 9.75 4.64
CA TRP A 132 4.54 9.23 3.32
C TRP A 132 5.51 10.15 2.59
N TYR A 133 5.26 11.46 2.65
CA TYR A 133 6.16 12.44 2.05
C TYR A 133 7.54 12.38 2.69
N ASP A 134 7.66 12.45 4.02
CA ASP A 134 8.96 12.42 4.71
C ASP A 134 9.83 11.21 4.33
N ARG A 135 9.21 10.04 4.08
CA ARG A 135 9.93 8.81 3.74
C ARG A 135 10.23 8.65 2.26
N LEU A 136 9.31 9.07 1.39
CA LEU A 136 9.35 8.76 -0.04
C LEU A 136 9.57 9.99 -0.92
N ALA A 137 9.52 11.21 -0.38
CA ALA A 137 9.81 12.46 -1.10
C ALA A 137 11.15 12.37 -1.81
N ASN A 138 12.22 12.01 -1.08
CA ASN A 138 13.56 11.90 -1.65
C ASN A 138 13.64 10.88 -2.80
N HIS A 139 12.85 9.80 -2.77
CA HIS A 139 12.81 8.82 -3.86
C HIS A 139 12.14 9.42 -5.10
N PHE A 140 10.99 10.09 -4.93
CA PHE A 140 10.24 10.67 -6.05
C PHE A 140 10.82 11.99 -6.57
N GLU A 141 11.44 12.81 -5.74
CA GLU A 141 12.15 14.02 -6.16
C GLU A 141 13.38 13.69 -7.01
N LYS A 142 14.10 12.61 -6.69
CA LYS A 142 15.18 12.12 -7.55
C LYS A 142 14.66 11.63 -8.91
N LYS A 143 13.44 11.08 -8.93
CA LYS A 143 12.85 10.50 -10.14
C LYS A 143 12.17 11.54 -11.05
N PHE A 144 11.46 12.51 -10.47
CA PHE A 144 10.62 13.47 -11.20
C PHE A 144 11.12 14.92 -11.09
N GLY A 145 12.15 15.18 -10.28
CA GLY A 145 12.64 16.53 -9.99
C GLY A 145 11.94 17.16 -8.78
N PRO A 146 12.50 18.24 -8.19
CA PRO A 146 12.06 18.80 -6.91
C PRO A 146 10.67 19.50 -6.95
N ASN A 147 10.15 19.86 -8.13
CA ASN A 147 8.89 20.61 -8.27
C ASN A 147 7.70 19.75 -8.74
N TRP A 148 7.87 18.43 -8.87
CA TRP A 148 6.88 17.54 -9.47
C TRP A 148 5.49 17.65 -8.82
N GLN A 149 5.41 17.80 -7.49
CA GLN A 149 4.12 17.95 -6.83
C GLN A 149 3.36 19.20 -7.27
N LYS A 150 4.07 20.32 -7.42
CA LYS A 150 3.48 21.58 -7.85
C LYS A 150 3.04 21.51 -9.30
N GLU A 151 3.87 20.89 -10.15
CA GLU A 151 3.61 20.73 -11.58
C GLU A 151 2.40 19.83 -11.85
N HIS A 152 2.20 18.79 -11.05
CA HIS A 152 1.11 17.84 -11.19
C HIS A 152 -0.09 18.11 -10.25
N GLY A 153 -0.05 19.22 -9.50
CA GLY A 153 -1.13 19.66 -8.61
C GLY A 153 -1.39 18.72 -7.43
N ILE A 154 -0.37 17.99 -6.97
CA ILE A 154 -0.45 17.01 -5.89
C ILE A 154 -0.24 17.73 -4.55
N LYS A 155 -1.18 17.57 -3.62
CA LYS A 155 -1.13 18.13 -2.26
C LYS A 155 -1.14 17.01 -1.23
N VAL A 156 -0.14 16.15 -1.28
CA VAL A 156 0.11 15.20 -0.19
C VAL A 156 0.83 16.00 0.91
N LYS A 157 0.15 16.24 2.04
CA LYS A 157 0.68 16.93 3.21
C LYS A 157 0.65 16.03 4.43
#